data_AF-A0A1R1XBF8-F1
#
_entry.id   AF-A0A1R1XBF8-F1
#
_cell.length_a   1.000
_cell.length_b   1.000
_cell.length_c   1.000
_cell.angle_alpha   90.00
_cell.angle_beta   90.00
_cell.angle_gamma   90.00
#
_symmetry.space_group_name_H-M   'P 1'
#
loop_
_entity.id
_entity.type
_entity.pdbx_description
1 polymer ?
#
loop_
_entity_poly.entity_id
_entity_poly.type
_entity_poly.pdbx_seq_one_letter_code
_entity_poly.pdbx_strand_id
1 'polypeptide(L)'
;MVSSWRKKAVFRNELLSELEELFSDRNYFLETVSAVGSTANLRGSANSHNGSVPKKQKLGKNIKNDILRKIEEDRELHKKIKEGQWFVSCDADPDFEFTKYWNSPHSSTLLSSDWAALRGELASSRHFLNSS
;
A
#
# COMPACT_ATOMS: atom_id res chain seq x y z
N MET A 1 13.36 -3.19 9.63
CA MET A 1 14.30 -3.65 8.58
C MET A 1 15.74 -3.38 8.99
N VAL A 2 16.14 -2.13 9.25
CA VAL A 2 17.51 -1.81 9.73
C VAL A 2 17.84 -2.53 11.05
N SER A 3 16.86 -2.63 11.96
CA SER A 3 16.96 -3.41 13.20
C SER A 3 17.26 -4.90 13.00
N SER A 4 16.78 -5.53 11.91
CA SER A 4 17.09 -6.93 11.61
C SER A 4 18.47 -7.08 10.97
N TRP A 5 18.99 -6.08 10.28
CA TRP A 5 20.36 -6.05 9.76
C TRP A 5 21.40 -5.84 10.87
N ARG A 6 21.07 -5.02 11.87
CA ARG A 6 21.90 -4.86 13.08
C ARG A 6 22.07 -6.18 13.83
N LYS A 7 21.00 -6.97 13.95
CA LYS A 7 21.04 -8.32 14.54
C LYS A 7 21.87 -9.32 13.74
N LYS A 8 21.94 -9.17 12.42
CA LYS A 8 22.69 -10.06 11.52
C LYS A 8 24.15 -9.64 11.32
N ALA A 9 24.60 -8.54 11.94
CA ALA A 9 25.96 -7.99 11.85
C ALA A 9 26.50 -7.82 10.41
N VAL A 10 25.60 -7.61 9.43
CA VAL A 10 25.96 -7.52 8.01
C VAL A 10 26.65 -6.19 7.68
N PHE A 11 26.37 -5.16 8.46
CA PHE A 11 26.88 -3.81 8.25
C PHE A 11 27.44 -3.21 9.55
N ARG A 12 28.32 -2.21 9.41
CA ARG A 12 28.84 -1.44 10.54
C ARG A 12 27.73 -0.67 11.22
N ASN A 13 27.79 -0.58 12.55
CA ASN A 13 26.79 0.10 13.36
C ASN A 13 26.65 1.59 13.02
N GLU A 14 27.74 2.25 12.66
CA GLU A 14 27.78 3.66 12.23
C GLU A 14 26.93 3.87 10.98
N LEU A 15 27.15 3.06 9.94
CA LEU A 15 26.39 3.11 8.69
C LEU A 15 24.90 2.80 8.89
N LEU A 16 24.57 1.90 9.82
CA LEU A 16 23.17 1.60 10.15
C LEU A 16 22.48 2.79 10.85
N SER A 17 23.19 3.48 11.73
CA SER A 17 22.69 4.69 12.38
C SER A 17 22.50 5.84 11.38
N GLU A 18 23.46 6.03 10.47
CA GLU A 18 23.33 7.03 9.39
C GLU A 18 22.13 6.74 8.48
N LEU A 19 21.89 5.47 8.14
CA LEU A 19 20.70 5.07 7.37
C LEU A 19 19.40 5.35 8.13
N GLU A 20 19.35 5.06 9.43
CA GLU A 20 18.18 5.35 10.28
C GLU A 20 17.87 6.85 10.34
N GLU A 21 18.90 7.69 10.46
CA GLU A 21 18.79 9.15 10.42
C GLU A 21 18.26 9.62 9.05
N LEU A 22 18.84 9.15 7.94
CA LEU A 22 18.40 9.51 6.59
C LEU A 22 16.95 9.12 6.29
N PHE A 23 16.48 7.97 6.80
CA PHE A 23 15.07 7.59 6.67
C PHE A 23 14.15 8.48 7.49
N SER A 24 14.58 8.89 8.68
CA SER A 24 13.82 9.78 9.58
C SER A 24 13.68 11.18 8.98
N ASP A 25 14.75 11.73 8.44
CA ASP A 25 14.76 13.05 7.80
C ASP A 25 13.84 13.12 6.57
N ARG A 26 13.84 12.05 5.76
CA ARG A 26 12.95 11.98 4.59
C ARG A 26 11.48 11.86 4.98
N ASN A 27 11.16 11.14 6.05
CA ASN A 27 9.79 11.06 6.55
C ASN A 27 9.29 12.42 7.06
N TYR A 28 10.13 13.17 7.78
CA TYR A 28 9.79 14.53 8.21
C TYR A 28 9.54 15.48 7.01
N PHE A 29 10.35 15.37 5.97
CA PHE A 29 10.15 16.15 4.74
C PHE A 29 8.83 15.80 4.01
N LEU A 30 8.46 14.52 3.96
CA LEU A 30 7.18 14.09 3.37
C LEU A 30 5.97 14.63 4.14
N GLU A 31 6.03 14.60 5.47
CA GLU A 31 4.95 15.09 6.34
C GLU A 31 4.77 16.61 6.21
N THR A 32 5.87 17.36 6.15
CA THR A 32 5.84 18.81 5.94
C THR A 32 5.34 19.19 4.55
N VAL A 33 5.74 18.49 3.49
CA VAL A 33 5.21 18.71 2.12
C VAL A 33 3.74 18.33 2.02
N SER A 34 3.31 17.25 2.67
CA SER A 34 1.89 16.86 2.72
C SER A 34 1.03 17.88 3.47
N ALA A 35 1.54 18.44 4.57
CA ALA A 35 0.85 19.49 5.32
C ALA A 35 0.73 20.80 4.53
N VAL A 36 1.74 21.16 3.73
CA VAL A 36 1.72 22.35 2.87
C VAL A 36 0.87 22.14 1.61
N GLY A 37 0.87 20.94 1.03
CA GLY A 37 0.09 20.58 -0.17
C GLY A 37 -1.42 20.49 0.06
N SER A 38 -1.87 20.30 1.31
CA SER A 38 -3.30 20.18 1.65
C SER A 38 -4.06 21.52 1.70
N THR A 39 -3.40 22.66 1.44
CA THR A 39 -4.04 23.99 1.40
C THR A 39 -4.19 24.58 -0.01
N ALA A 40 -4.08 23.77 -1.07
CA ALA A 40 -4.26 24.21 -2.46
C ALA A 40 -5.74 24.42 -2.87
N ASN A 41 -6.57 24.90 -1.94
CA ASN A 41 -7.92 25.36 -2.20
C ASN A 41 -8.21 26.68 -1.47
N LEU A 42 -7.28 27.66 -1.52
CA LEU A 42 -7.59 29.04 -1.13
C LEU A 42 -6.96 30.05 -2.09
N ARG A 43 -7.86 30.65 -2.85
CA ARG A 43 -7.77 31.90 -3.61
C ARG A 43 -7.10 33.01 -2.78
N GLY A 44 -5.99 33.52 -3.30
CA GLY A 44 -5.45 34.86 -3.10
C GLY A 44 -5.22 35.34 -1.66
N SER A 45 -3.95 35.36 -1.22
CA SER A 45 -3.41 36.51 -0.47
C SER A 45 -1.88 36.44 -0.47
N ALA A 46 -1.25 37.48 -0.98
CA ALA A 46 0.19 37.64 -1.00
C ALA A 46 0.70 37.95 0.41
N ASN A 47 1.60 37.14 0.95
CA ASN A 47 2.56 37.59 1.95
C ASN A 47 3.92 36.95 1.68
N SER A 48 4.88 37.85 1.41
CA SER A 48 6.28 37.57 1.13
C SER A 48 6.99 37.09 2.39
N HIS A 49 7.39 35.82 2.43
CA HIS A 49 8.35 35.29 3.40
C HIS A 49 9.53 34.69 2.64
N ASN A 50 10.72 35.18 2.98
CA ASN A 50 12.02 34.77 2.44
C ASN A 50 12.34 33.32 2.85
N GLY A 51 11.66 32.35 2.24
CA GLY A 51 12.05 30.95 2.24
C GLY A 51 12.99 30.73 1.06
N SER A 52 14.25 30.41 1.34
CA SER A 52 15.20 29.94 0.33
C SER A 52 14.62 28.69 -0.35
N VAL A 53 14.04 28.87 -1.53
CA VAL A 53 13.58 27.78 -2.38
C VAL A 53 14.81 26.92 -2.72
N PRO A 54 14.81 25.61 -2.44
CA PRO A 54 15.93 24.75 -2.82
C PRO A 54 16.14 24.90 -4.32
N LYS A 55 17.39 25.25 -4.69
CA LYS A 55 17.84 25.49 -6.07
C LYS A 55 17.22 24.44 -6.98
N LYS A 56 16.47 24.88 -8.00
CA LYS A 56 15.90 24.02 -9.05
C LYS A 56 16.98 23.05 -9.53
N GLN A 57 16.98 21.83 -9.02
CA GLN A 57 17.79 20.76 -9.57
C GLN A 57 17.34 20.61 -11.02
N LYS A 58 18.27 20.66 -11.96
CA LYS A 58 18.00 20.47 -13.38
C LYS A 58 17.35 19.10 -13.54
N LEU A 59 16.04 19.13 -13.74
CA LEU A 59 15.22 17.95 -13.98
C LEU A 59 15.80 17.27 -15.24
N GLY A 60 16.37 16.07 -15.09
CA GLY A 60 17.12 15.37 -16.14
C GLY A 60 16.26 15.09 -17.38
N LYS A 61 16.88 14.95 -18.56
CA LYS A 61 16.20 14.91 -19.88
C LYS A 61 15.22 13.74 -20.12
N ASN A 62 14.78 12.98 -19.11
CA ASN A 62 13.92 11.80 -19.29
C ASN A 62 12.84 11.54 -18.21
N ILE A 63 12.45 12.58 -17.46
CA ILE A 63 11.50 12.45 -16.33
C ILE A 63 10.19 11.77 -16.69
N LYS A 64 9.65 12.04 -17.88
CA LYS A 64 8.37 11.48 -18.29
C LYS A 64 8.45 9.95 -18.35
N ASN A 65 9.52 9.41 -18.94
CA ASN A 65 9.70 7.96 -19.01
C ASN A 65 10.04 7.36 -17.64
N ASP A 66 10.78 8.09 -16.79
CA ASP A 66 11.04 7.64 -15.42
C ASP A 66 9.77 7.57 -14.56
N ILE A 67 8.88 8.56 -14.68
CA ILE A 67 7.59 8.56 -13.99
C ILE A 67 6.71 7.41 -14.49
N LEU A 68 6.59 7.24 -15.82
CA LEU A 68 5.77 6.17 -16.39
C LEU A 68 6.29 4.79 -16.00
N ARG A 69 7.61 4.59 -16.03
CA ARG A 69 8.24 3.36 -15.56
C ARG A 69 7.92 3.11 -14.09
N LYS A 70 8.03 4.13 -13.23
CA LYS A 70 7.75 4.00 -11.80
C LYS A 70 6.29 3.66 -11.52
N ILE A 71 5.35 4.26 -12.26
CA ILE A 71 3.93 3.95 -12.16
C ILE A 71 3.68 2.48 -12.49
N GLU A 72 4.29 1.96 -13.55
CA GLU A 72 4.11 0.55 -13.93
C GLU A 72 4.78 -0.41 -12.94
N GLU A 73 5.95 -0.07 -12.41
CA GLU A 73 6.60 -0.83 -11.34
C GLU A 73 5.71 -0.93 -10.09
N ASP A 74 5.07 0.18 -9.69
CA ASP A 74 4.16 0.20 -8.55
C ASP A 74 2.87 -0.60 -8.84
N ARG A 75 2.37 -0.56 -10.09
CA ARG A 75 1.22 -1.37 -10.54
C ARG A 75 1.53 -2.87 -10.45
N GLU A 76 2.67 -3.30 -10.97
CA GLU A 76 3.09 -4.70 -10.93
C GLU A 76 3.47 -5.16 -9.52
N LEU A 77 4.03 -4.27 -8.68
CA LEU A 77 4.28 -4.58 -7.27
C LEU A 77 2.95 -4.82 -6.53
N HIS A 78 1.98 -3.92 -6.68
CA HIS A 78 0.67 -4.06 -6.04
C HIS A 78 -0.06 -5.33 -6.52
N LYS A 79 0.03 -5.62 -7.82
CA LYS A 79 -0.49 -6.86 -8.41
C LYS A 79 0.13 -8.10 -7.76
N LYS A 80 1.46 -8.19 -7.65
CA LYS A 80 2.15 -9.31 -6.99
C LYS A 80 1.75 -9.48 -5.53
N ILE A 81 1.62 -8.38 -4.78
CA ILE A 81 1.16 -8.40 -3.39
C ILE A 81 -0.26 -8.99 -3.30
N LYS A 82 -1.15 -8.58 -4.21
CA LYS A 82 -2.55 -9.05 -4.23
C LYS A 82 -2.70 -10.49 -4.70
N GLU A 83 -1.90 -10.93 -5.66
CA GLU A 83 -1.84 -12.33 -6.09
C GLU A 83 -1.41 -13.24 -4.92
N GLY A 84 -0.44 -12.80 -4.11
CA GLY A 84 0.03 -13.51 -2.91
C GLY A 84 -1.02 -13.66 -1.79
N GLN A 85 -2.06 -12.82 -1.77
CA GLN A 85 -3.01 -12.74 -0.66
C GLN A 85 -3.91 -13.97 -0.52
N TRP A 86 -4.16 -14.69 -1.63
CA TRP A 86 -5.10 -15.82 -1.68
C TRP A 86 -4.43 -17.18 -1.48
N PHE A 87 -3.11 -17.23 -1.31
CA PHE A 87 -2.41 -18.49 -1.06
C PHE A 87 -2.68 -18.96 0.38
N VAL A 88 -3.25 -20.16 0.49
CA VAL A 88 -3.34 -20.90 1.75
C VAL A 88 -2.10 -21.80 1.83
N SER A 89 -1.35 -21.70 2.93
CA SER A 89 -0.16 -22.53 3.12
C SER A 89 -0.59 -23.97 3.46
N CYS A 90 -0.32 -24.93 2.58
CA CYS A 90 -0.66 -26.34 2.79
C CYS A 90 0.20 -27.03 3.86
N ASP A 91 1.31 -26.40 4.26
CA ASP A 91 2.26 -26.93 5.25
C ASP A 91 1.90 -26.56 6.70
N ALA A 92 0.83 -25.76 6.89
CA ALA A 92 0.37 -25.33 8.20
C ALA A 92 -0.76 -26.23 8.72
N ASP A 93 -0.93 -26.21 10.05
CA ASP A 93 -2.05 -26.77 10.80
C ASP A 93 -3.36 -26.78 9.98
N PRO A 94 -4.02 -27.94 9.79
CA PRO A 94 -5.29 -28.05 9.06
C PRO A 94 -6.36 -27.07 9.54
N ASP A 95 -6.32 -26.67 10.81
CA ASP A 95 -7.28 -25.76 11.42
C ASP A 95 -6.87 -24.28 11.31
N PHE A 96 -5.71 -23.97 10.71
CA PHE A 96 -5.20 -22.60 10.59
C PHE A 96 -6.14 -21.70 9.80
N GLU A 97 -6.61 -22.18 8.65
CA GLU A 97 -7.52 -21.43 7.79
C GLU A 97 -8.86 -21.18 8.50
N PHE A 98 -9.42 -22.23 9.09
CA PHE A 98 -10.66 -22.15 9.87
C PHE A 98 -10.53 -21.13 11.00
N THR A 99 -9.48 -21.22 11.82
CA THR A 99 -9.24 -20.34 12.97
C THR A 99 -9.03 -18.89 12.54
N LYS A 100 -8.35 -18.65 11.41
CA LYS A 100 -8.14 -17.32 10.84
C LYS A 100 -9.46 -16.65 10.47
N TYR A 101 -10.35 -17.39 9.81
CA TYR A 101 -11.66 -16.85 9.41
C TYR A 101 -12.62 -16.75 10.59
N TRP A 102 -12.63 -17.74 11.50
CA TRP A 102 -13.46 -17.74 12.70
C TRP A 102 -13.22 -16.49 13.55
N ASN A 103 -11.95 -16.12 13.74
CA ASN A 103 -11.57 -14.95 14.52
C ASN A 103 -11.59 -13.63 13.72
N SER A 104 -11.94 -13.66 12.43
CA SER A 104 -12.06 -12.44 11.63
C SER A 104 -13.32 -11.67 12.06
N PRO A 105 -13.25 -10.35 12.32
CA PRO A 105 -14.43 -9.57 12.67
C PRO A 105 -15.51 -9.56 11.57
N HIS A 106 -15.13 -9.86 10.33
CA HIS A 106 -16.03 -9.93 9.19
C HIS A 106 -16.79 -11.25 9.06
N SER A 107 -16.46 -12.29 9.85
CA SER A 107 -17.15 -13.58 9.79
C SER A 107 -18.51 -13.61 10.50
N SER A 108 -18.76 -12.62 11.36
CA SER A 108 -19.88 -12.64 12.31
C SER A 108 -21.17 -11.97 11.79
N THR A 109 -21.11 -11.21 10.69
CA THR A 109 -22.25 -10.41 10.21
C THR A 109 -22.54 -10.67 8.75
N LEU A 110 -23.75 -11.13 8.43
CA LEU A 110 -24.23 -11.22 7.06
C LEU A 110 -24.58 -9.83 6.53
N LEU A 111 -23.92 -9.42 5.46
CA LEU A 111 -24.12 -8.15 4.79
C LEU A 111 -25.18 -8.27 3.70
N SER A 112 -25.71 -7.13 3.24
CA SER A 112 -26.67 -7.10 2.12
C SER A 112 -26.09 -7.70 0.83
N SER A 113 -24.77 -7.65 0.63
CA SER A 113 -24.08 -8.27 -0.49
C SER A 113 -24.21 -9.79 -0.48
N ASP A 114 -24.14 -10.40 0.70
CA ASP A 114 -24.16 -11.86 0.86
C ASP A 114 -25.55 -12.40 0.50
N TRP A 115 -26.59 -11.71 0.94
CA TRP A 115 -27.96 -11.99 0.53
C TRP A 115 -28.20 -11.80 -0.96
N ALA A 116 -27.54 -10.84 -1.59
CA ALA A 116 -27.63 -10.64 -3.03
C ALA A 116 -26.94 -11.78 -3.80
N ALA A 117 -25.77 -12.23 -3.34
CA ALA A 117 -25.04 -13.37 -3.90
C ALA A 117 -25.88 -14.65 -3.82
N LEU A 118 -26.44 -14.97 -2.64
CA LEU A 118 -27.28 -16.17 -2.44
C LEU A 118 -28.50 -16.19 -3.35
N ARG A 119 -29.17 -15.04 -3.53
CA ARG A 119 -30.32 -14.94 -4.46
C ARG A 119 -29.89 -15.14 -5.91
N GLY A 120 -28.73 -14.63 -6.29
CA GLY A 120 -28.14 -14.85 -7.61
C GLY A 120 -27.89 -16.33 -7.88
N GLU A 121 -27.22 -17.03 -6.95
CA GLU A 121 -26.93 -18.46 -7.06
C GLU A 121 -28.21 -19.31 -7.15
N LEU A 122 -29.24 -18.98 -6.35
CA LEU A 122 -30.53 -19.67 -6.40
C LEU A 122 -31.22 -19.50 -7.77
N ALA A 123 -31.15 -18.29 -8.34
CA ALA A 123 -31.69 -18.03 -9.67
C ALA A 123 -30.93 -18.80 -10.75
N SER A 124 -29.60 -18.82 -10.70
CA SER A 124 -28.75 -19.59 -11.61
C SER A 124 -29.02 -21.10 -11.52
N SER A 125 -29.17 -21.64 -10.31
CA SER A 125 -29.43 -23.07 -10.10
C SER A 125 -30.80 -23.51 -10.64
N ARG A 126 -31.83 -22.67 -10.48
CA ARG A 126 -33.16 -22.91 -11.07
C ARG A 126 -33.13 -22.86 -12.60
N HIS A 127 -32.35 -21.96 -13.17
CA HIS A 127 -32.17 -21.89 -14.62
C HIS A 127 -31.51 -23.15 -15.16
N PHE A 128 -30.50 -23.69 -14.47
CA PHE A 128 -29.84 -24.94 -14.85
C PHE A 128 -30.80 -26.14 -14.86
N LEU A 129 -31.64 -26.28 -13.83
CA LEU A 129 -32.63 -27.35 -13.72
C LEU A 129 -33.75 -27.26 -14.77
N ASN A 130 -34.11 -26.04 -15.20
CA ASN A 130 -35.13 -25.83 -16.22
C ASN A 130 -34.59 -25.87 -17.67
N SER A 131 -33.28 -26.02 -17.85
CA SER A 131 -32.61 -26.07 -19.17
C SER A 131 -32.12 -27.48 -19.55
N SER A 132 -32.43 -28.51 -18.74
CA SER A 132 -32.21 -29.94 -19.04
C SER A 132 -33.52 -30.61 -19.43
#